data_AF-G4SZQ7-F1
#
_entry.id   AF-G4SZQ7-F1
#
_cell.length_a   1.000
_cell.length_b   1.000
_cell.length_c   1.000
_cell.angle_alpha   90.00
_cell.angle_beta   90.00
_cell.angle_gamma   90.00
#
_symmetry.space_group_name_H-M   'P 1'
#
loop_
_entity.id
_entity.type
_entity.pdbx_description
1 polymer ?
#
loop_
_entity_poly.entity_id
_entity_poly.type
_entity_poly.pdbx_seq_one_letter_code
_entity_poly.pdbx_strand_id
1 'polypeptide(L)'
;MNKKIIAIAIALTLPLTAAAFPPGGGKGGMEGRHGQRIERLAKDLDLTEEQRTQLESIFKEQHEKYRAIHEETRGRMQEVLNEEQMQKMEALKQQRNEKWQEKRQEKRQERRQERQERKSGKTVDAQ
;
A
#
# COMPACT_ATOMS: atom_id res chain seq x y z
N MET A 1 15.72 10.22 -26.76
CA MET A 1 16.92 9.42 -26.43
C MET A 1 17.88 10.27 -25.61
N ASN A 2 17.78 10.19 -24.29
CA ASN A 2 18.67 10.90 -23.37
C ASN A 2 19.64 9.86 -22.77
N LYS A 3 20.81 9.73 -23.40
CA LYS A 3 21.81 8.67 -23.15
C LYS A 3 22.75 8.95 -21.96
N LYS A 4 22.24 9.55 -20.89
CA LYS A 4 22.98 9.83 -19.65
C LYS A 4 21.92 9.66 -18.57
N ILE A 5 21.78 8.51 -17.91
CA ILE A 5 22.60 8.09 -16.76
C ILE A 5 22.59 6.55 -16.72
N ILE A 6 23.65 5.90 -17.21
CA ILE A 6 24.02 4.56 -16.76
C ILE A 6 25.11 4.78 -15.73
N ALA A 7 24.70 4.71 -14.46
CA ALA A 7 25.56 4.50 -13.32
C ALA A 7 24.74 3.74 -12.29
N ILE A 8 24.56 2.43 -12.53
CA ILE A 8 24.19 1.49 -11.48
C ILE A 8 25.45 1.31 -10.64
N ALA A 9 25.65 2.26 -9.72
CA ALA A 9 26.60 2.13 -8.64
C ALA A 9 25.91 1.34 -7.52
N ILE A 10 26.31 0.08 -7.37
CA ILE A 10 26.06 -0.73 -6.20
C ILE A 10 26.75 -0.03 -5.02
N ALA A 11 26.00 0.68 -4.18
CA ALA A 11 26.37 1.04 -2.80
C ALA A 11 25.22 1.78 -2.09
N LEU A 12 24.20 1.04 -1.66
CA LEU A 12 23.28 1.54 -0.63
C LEU A 12 23.12 0.48 0.47
N THR A 13 24.24 0.16 1.12
CA THR A 13 24.22 -0.26 2.53
C THR A 13 23.95 0.97 3.39
N LEU A 14 22.74 1.51 3.32
CA LEU A 14 22.23 2.38 4.37
C LEU A 14 21.61 1.49 5.44
N PRO A 15 22.01 1.59 6.72
CA PRO A 15 21.19 1.07 7.79
C PRO A 15 19.90 1.88 7.75
N LEU A 16 18.80 1.28 7.29
CA LEU A 16 17.49 1.87 7.44
C LEU A 16 17.19 1.91 8.95
N THR A 17 17.53 3.02 9.59
CA THR A 17 16.87 3.43 10.83
C THR A 17 15.38 3.36 10.58
N ALA A 18 14.71 2.48 11.32
CA ALA A 18 13.27 2.24 11.23
C ALA A 18 12.52 3.54 11.57
N ALA A 19 12.33 4.40 10.58
CA ALA A 19 11.29 5.41 10.64
C ALA A 19 9.98 4.63 10.75
N ALA A 20 9.23 4.88 11.82
CA ALA A 20 7.94 4.27 12.08
C ALA A 20 6.98 4.62 10.94
N PHE A 21 6.99 3.82 9.88
CA PHE A 21 5.94 3.84 8.88
C PHE A 21 4.67 3.38 9.60
N PRO A 22 3.62 4.22 9.65
CA PRO A 22 2.38 3.83 10.31
C PRO A 22 1.91 2.54 9.65
N PRO A 23 1.60 1.48 10.43
CA PRO A 23 1.16 0.22 9.87
C PRO A 23 -0.11 0.50 9.09
N GLY A 24 0.01 0.52 7.76
CA GLY A 24 -1.07 0.65 6.81
C GLY A 24 -1.92 -0.61 6.87
N GLY A 25 -2.66 -0.77 7.96
CA GLY A 25 -3.61 -1.83 8.21
C GLY A 25 -4.82 -1.62 7.33
N GLY A 26 -4.72 -2.09 6.09
CA GLY A 26 -5.85 -2.37 5.22
C GLY A 26 -5.69 -3.79 4.69
N LYS A 27 -6.58 -4.69 5.12
CA LYS A 27 -6.75 -6.03 4.55
C LYS A 27 -7.27 -5.86 3.10
N GLY A 28 -6.38 -5.52 2.18
CA GLY A 28 -6.64 -5.41 0.75
C GLY A 28 -5.35 -5.83 0.06
N GLY A 29 -5.38 -6.99 -0.60
CA GLY A 29 -4.21 -7.78 -1.00
C GLY A 29 -3.01 -6.95 -1.41
N MET A 30 -1.91 -7.08 -0.65
CA MET A 30 -0.62 -6.48 -1.01
C MET A 30 -0.21 -6.89 -2.41
N GLU A 31 -0.45 -8.16 -2.77
CA GLU A 31 -0.06 -8.77 -4.06
C GLU A 31 -0.59 -8.01 -5.28
N GLY A 32 -1.90 -7.71 -5.33
CA GLY A 32 -2.50 -6.94 -6.43
C GLY A 32 -2.07 -5.46 -6.46
N ARG A 33 -1.59 -4.93 -5.33
CA ARG A 33 -1.13 -3.54 -5.22
C ARG A 33 0.35 -3.38 -5.61
N HIS A 34 1.14 -4.44 -5.52
CA HIS A 34 2.53 -4.46 -5.96
C HIS A 34 2.63 -4.51 -7.50
N GLY A 35 1.88 -5.39 -8.16
CA GLY A 35 1.85 -5.45 -9.63
C GLY A 35 1.45 -4.11 -10.25
N GLN A 36 0.36 -3.51 -9.78
CA GLN A 36 -0.08 -2.18 -10.23
C GLN A 36 0.95 -1.06 -9.94
N ARG A 37 1.81 -1.22 -8.93
CA ARG A 37 2.86 -0.26 -8.61
C ARG A 37 4.05 -0.42 -9.56
N ILE A 38 4.46 -1.66 -9.84
CA ILE A 38 5.52 -1.95 -10.80
C ILE A 38 5.12 -1.50 -12.19
N GLU A 39 3.89 -1.76 -12.63
CA GLU A 39 3.38 -1.28 -13.93
C GLU A 39 3.44 0.24 -14.05
N ARG A 40 3.10 0.97 -12.98
CA ARG A 40 3.22 2.44 -12.96
C ARG A 40 4.68 2.88 -13.05
N LEU A 41 5.56 2.31 -12.24
CA LEU A 41 6.99 2.63 -12.29
C LEU A 41 7.60 2.29 -13.64
N ALA A 42 7.19 1.16 -14.23
CA ALA A 42 7.60 0.71 -15.54
C ALA A 42 7.23 1.72 -16.63
N LYS A 43 6.02 2.27 -16.55
CA LYS A 43 5.56 3.29 -17.48
C LYS A 43 6.20 4.66 -17.23
N ASP A 44 6.26 5.10 -15.98
CA ASP A 44 6.70 6.45 -15.62
C ASP A 44 8.23 6.62 -15.77
N LEU A 45 8.98 5.52 -15.72
CA LEU A 45 10.45 5.51 -15.82
C LEU A 45 10.97 4.78 -17.08
N ASP A 46 10.06 4.39 -17.99
CA ASP A 46 10.38 3.64 -19.21
C ASP A 46 11.26 2.39 -18.95
N LEU A 47 10.89 1.59 -17.95
CA LEU A 47 11.70 0.43 -17.55
C LEU A 47 11.67 -0.69 -18.59
N THR A 48 12.84 -1.27 -18.85
CA THR A 48 12.97 -2.49 -19.65
C THR A 48 12.39 -3.69 -18.92
N GLU A 49 12.16 -4.80 -19.63
CA GLU A 49 11.63 -6.02 -19.01
C GLU A 49 12.57 -6.56 -17.94
N GLU A 50 13.89 -6.49 -18.15
CA GLU A 50 14.88 -6.93 -17.16
C GLU A 50 14.81 -6.09 -15.88
N GLN A 51 14.63 -4.77 -16.00
CA GLN A 51 14.48 -3.87 -14.86
C GLN A 51 13.18 -4.12 -14.08
N ARG A 52 12.10 -4.48 -14.78
CA ARG A 52 10.82 -4.86 -14.15
C ARG A 52 10.97 -6.13 -13.33
N THR A 53 11.59 -7.17 -13.89
CA THR A 53 11.83 -8.43 -13.18
C THR A 53 12.70 -8.21 -11.94
N GLN A 54 13.71 -7.34 -12.02
CA GLN A 54 14.53 -6.98 -10.85
C GLN A 54 13.71 -6.27 -9.76
N LEU A 55 12.84 -5.33 -10.13
CA LEU A 55 11.95 -4.66 -9.17
C LEU A 55 10.93 -5.61 -8.53
N GLU A 56 10.39 -6.55 -9.31
CA GLU A 56 9.51 -7.60 -8.80
C GLU A 56 10.21 -8.43 -7.72
N SER A 57 11.46 -8.87 -7.97
CA SER A 57 12.25 -9.59 -6.98
C SER A 57 12.44 -8.77 -5.70
N ILE A 58 12.81 -7.49 -5.83
CA ILE A 58 13.01 -6.59 -4.69
C ILE A 58 11.74 -6.45 -3.84
N PHE A 59 10.57 -6.25 -4.47
CA PHE A 59 9.32 -6.13 -3.74
C PHE A 59 8.87 -7.45 -3.12
N LYS A 60 9.13 -8.58 -3.77
CA LYS A 60 8.86 -9.91 -3.20
C LYS A 60 9.70 -10.17 -1.95
N GLU A 61 11.01 -9.94 -2.02
CA GLU A 61 11.90 -10.07 -0.86
C GLU A 61 11.49 -9.12 0.28
N GLN A 62 11.12 -7.89 -0.05
CA GLN A 62 10.61 -6.94 0.93
C GLN A 62 9.32 -7.47 1.59
N HIS A 63 8.40 -8.03 0.82
CA HIS A 63 7.16 -8.61 1.34
C HIS A 63 7.43 -9.75 2.32
N GLU A 64 8.34 -10.66 1.97
CA GLU A 64 8.74 -11.77 2.83
C GLU A 64 9.35 -11.29 4.16
N LYS A 65 10.23 -10.27 4.11
CA LYS A 65 10.79 -9.64 5.33
C LYS A 65 9.71 -9.01 6.19
N TYR A 66 8.76 -8.29 5.60
CA TYR A 66 7.65 -7.70 6.36
C TYR A 66 6.75 -8.76 6.99
N ARG A 67 6.51 -9.87 6.28
CA ARG A 67 5.75 -10.99 6.83
C ARG A 67 6.42 -11.57 8.07
N ALA A 68 7.72 -11.83 8.00
CA ALA A 68 8.49 -12.34 9.13
C ALA A 68 8.42 -11.38 10.34
N ILE A 69 8.63 -10.07 10.12
CA ILE A 69 8.50 -9.05 11.17
C ILE A 69 7.09 -9.05 11.78
N HIS A 70 6.05 -9.21 10.95
CA HIS A 70 4.68 -9.23 11.43
C HIS A 70 4.39 -10.44 12.31
N GLU A 71 4.84 -11.62 11.89
CA GLU A 71 4.70 -12.87 12.65
C GLU A 71 5.48 -12.80 13.97
N GLU A 72 6.72 -12.32 13.94
CA GLU A 72 7.54 -12.10 15.13
C GLU A 72 6.88 -11.11 16.10
N THR A 73 6.42 -9.97 15.60
CA THR A 73 5.72 -8.96 16.42
C THR A 73 4.47 -9.55 17.05
N ARG A 74 3.71 -10.37 16.31
CA ARG A 74 2.53 -11.06 16.83
C ARG A 74 2.89 -12.01 17.97
N GLY A 75 3.98 -12.78 17.83
CA GLY A 75 4.49 -13.65 18.88
C GLY A 75 4.86 -12.85 20.14
N ARG A 76 5.65 -11.78 20.00
CA ARG A 76 6.03 -10.91 21.13
C ARG A 76 4.83 -10.27 21.82
N MET A 77 3.77 -9.95 21.09
CA MET A 77 2.53 -9.45 21.70
C MET A 77 1.83 -10.50 22.56
N GLN A 78 1.89 -11.78 22.18
CA GLN A 78 1.28 -12.88 22.96
C GLN A 78 2.03 -13.14 24.28
N GLU A 79 3.29 -12.74 24.39
CA GLU A 79 4.05 -12.81 25.65
C GLU A 79 3.58 -11.77 26.69
N VAL A 80 2.96 -10.68 26.23
CA VAL A 80 2.56 -9.53 27.07
C VAL A 80 1.04 -9.47 27.26
N LEU A 81 0.28 -9.84 26.22
CA LEU A 81 -1.18 -9.77 26.21
C LEU A 81 -1.79 -11.15 26.44
N ASN A 82 -2.84 -11.21 27.27
CA ASN A 82 -3.64 -12.41 27.39
C ASN A 82 -4.55 -12.61 26.15
N GLU A 83 -5.19 -13.79 26.08
CA GLU A 83 -6.04 -14.15 24.94
C GLU A 83 -7.21 -13.18 24.72
N GLU A 84 -7.84 -12.71 25.81
CA GLU A 84 -8.95 -11.76 25.74
C GLU A 84 -8.51 -10.39 25.17
N GLN A 85 -7.35 -9.90 25.60
CA GLN A 85 -6.77 -8.65 25.08
C GLN A 85 -6.38 -8.77 23.60
N MET A 86 -5.83 -9.92 23.20
CA MET A 86 -5.53 -10.22 21.79
C MET A 86 -6.80 -10.24 20.93
N GLN A 87 -7.87 -10.89 21.40
CA GLN A 87 -9.16 -10.92 20.72
C GLN A 87 -9.76 -9.51 20.60
N LYS A 88 -9.72 -8.72 21.68
CA LYS A 88 -10.18 -7.32 21.68
C LYS A 88 -9.41 -6.47 20.67
N MET A 89 -8.08 -6.62 20.59
CA MET A 89 -7.26 -5.93 19.60
C MET A 89 -7.68 -6.29 18.16
N GLU A 90 -7.88 -7.58 17.86
CA GLU A 90 -8.31 -8.02 16.53
C GLU A 90 -9.71 -7.49 16.19
N ALA A 91 -10.64 -7.47 17.17
CA ALA A 91 -11.97 -6.88 16.99
C ALA A 91 -11.90 -5.37 16.68
N LEU A 92 -11.08 -4.61 17.42
CA LEU A 92 -10.85 -3.18 17.15
C LEU A 92 -10.26 -2.94 15.76
N LYS A 93 -9.35 -3.82 15.32
CA LYS A 93 -8.77 -3.76 13.97
C LYS A 93 -9.81 -4.03 12.88
N GLN A 94 -10.72 -5.00 13.10
CA GLN A 94 -11.82 -5.29 12.19
C GLN A 94 -12.80 -4.12 12.09
N GLN A 95 -13.27 -3.60 13.23
CA GLN A 95 -14.17 -2.45 13.28
C GLN A 95 -13.57 -1.23 12.58
N ARG A 96 -12.28 -0.97 12.79
CA ARG A 96 -11.57 0.10 12.07
C ARG A 96 -11.62 -0.16 10.56
N ASN A 97 -11.27 -1.35 10.10
CA ASN A 97 -11.28 -1.68 8.68
C ASN A 97 -12.67 -1.51 8.05
N GLU A 98 -13.73 -1.93 8.74
CA GLU A 98 -15.12 -1.74 8.28
C GLU A 98 -15.46 -0.27 8.08
N LYS A 99 -15.19 0.57 9.08
CA LYS A 99 -15.38 2.04 8.98
C LYS A 99 -14.62 2.64 7.80
N TRP A 100 -13.38 2.17 7.56
CA TRP A 100 -12.61 2.61 6.40
C TRP A 100 -13.23 2.18 5.07
N GLN A 101 -13.78 0.97 4.99
CA GLN A 101 -14.45 0.47 3.79
C GLN A 101 -15.74 1.24 3.53
N GLU A 102 -16.55 1.49 4.56
CA GLU A 102 -17.77 2.29 4.48
C GLU A 102 -17.47 3.69 3.95
N LYS A 103 -16.57 4.43 4.59
CA LYS A 103 -16.15 5.76 4.14
C LYS A 103 -15.60 5.77 2.71
N ARG A 104 -14.89 4.71 2.32
CA ARG A 104 -14.39 4.55 0.94
C ARG A 104 -15.53 4.33 -0.05
N GLN A 105 -16.56 3.59 0.34
CA GLN A 105 -17.75 3.37 -0.47
C GLN A 105 -18.58 4.64 -0.62
N GLU A 106 -18.85 5.37 0.47
CA GLU A 106 -19.52 6.67 0.46
C GLU A 106 -18.84 7.64 -0.50
N LYS A 107 -17.53 7.86 -0.33
CA LYS A 107 -16.76 8.74 -1.21
C LYS A 107 -16.77 8.27 -2.67
N ARG A 108 -16.91 6.96 -2.93
CA ARG A 108 -17.05 6.43 -4.29
C ARG A 108 -18.45 6.70 -4.86
N GLN A 109 -19.50 6.67 -4.03
CA GLN A 109 -20.86 7.03 -4.42
C GLN A 109 -20.98 8.52 -4.71
N GLU A 110 -20.46 9.39 -3.84
CA GLU A 110 -20.40 10.85 -4.06
C GLU A 110 -19.74 11.19 -5.40
N ARG A 111 -18.54 10.66 -5.66
CA ARG A 111 -17.84 10.85 -6.94
C ARG A 111 -18.60 10.30 -8.14
N ARG A 112 -19.47 9.29 -7.96
CA ARG A 112 -20.33 8.78 -9.03
C ARG A 112 -21.50 9.72 -9.30
N GLN A 113 -22.09 10.30 -8.27
CA GLN A 113 -23.17 11.28 -8.38
C GLN A 113 -22.65 12.58 -9.03
N GLU A 114 -21.53 13.13 -8.55
CA GLU A 114 -20.88 14.31 -9.13
C GLU A 114 -20.58 14.11 -10.63
N ARG A 115 -20.10 12.93 -11.01
CA ARG A 115 -19.85 12.59 -12.42
C ARG A 115 -21.13 12.51 -13.26
N GLN A 116 -22.25 12.07 -12.68
CA GLN A 116 -23.54 12.01 -13.36
C GLN A 116 -24.13 13.42 -13.53
N GLU A 117 -24.04 14.26 -12.51
CA GLU A 117 -24.48 15.67 -12.55
C GLU A 117 -23.71 16.45 -13.61
N ARG A 118 -22.38 16.35 -13.62
CA ARG A 118 -21.50 16.93 -14.65
C ARG A 118 -21.86 16.49 -16.06
N LYS A 119 -22.18 15.21 -16.26
CA LYS A 119 -22.61 14.68 -17.57
C LYS A 119 -24.00 15.13 -17.97
N SER A 120 -24.89 15.39 -17.02
CA SER A 120 -26.27 15.83 -17.26
C SER A 120 -26.39 17.32 -17.61
N GLY A 121 -25.28 18.06 -17.69
CA GLY A 121 -25.28 19.50 -17.97
C GLY A 121 -25.86 20.34 -16.82
N LYS A 122 -26.15 19.73 -15.67
CA LYS A 122 -26.53 20.42 -14.44
C LYS A 122 -25.28 20.93 -13.75
N THR A 123 -24.66 21.97 -14.31
CA THR A 123 -23.72 22.77 -13.52
C THR A 123 -24.53 23.53 -12.49
N VAL A 124 -24.35 23.19 -11.22
CA VAL A 124 -24.58 24.17 -10.15
C VAL A 124 -23.53 25.24 -10.40
N ASP A 125 -23.94 26.34 -11.02
CA ASP A 125 -23.20 27.59 -10.99
C ASP A 125 -23.08 27.99 -9.51
N ALA A 126 -21.97 27.61 -8.89
CA ALA A 126 -21.58 28.12 -7.59
C ALA A 126 -20.47 29.15 -7.83
N GLN A 127 -20.86 30.42 -7.67
CA GLN A 127 -19.99 31.58 -7.51
C GLN A 127 -19.02 31.41 -6.34
#